data_AF-A0A5K3FGX7-F1
#
_entry.id   AF-A0A5K3FGX7-F1
#
_cell.length_a   1.000
_cell.length_b   1.000
_cell.length_c   1.000
_cell.angle_alpha   90.00
_cell.angle_beta   90.00
_cell.angle_gamma   90.00
#
_symmetry.space_group_name_H-M   'P 1'
#
loop_
_entity.id
_entity.type
_entity.pdbx_description
1 polymer ?
#
loop_
_entity_poly.entity_id
_entity_poly.type
_entity_poly.pdbx_seq_one_letter_code
_entity_poly.pdbx_strand_id
1 'polypeptide(L)'
;MQEDISDLCDDYDEIWIEDFEHSDTTRALYQKFQNRVDFNLKTPEQNRDKSDRATTDHALDRRSCAILYKMMSQGVYDEINGCISTGKEANVYHAVGPNGDMAIKLYMTAILPFKSRSKYVEGDFRMRRGYSTCSSWKLVSKWAEKEYRNLLRINMARTISAPVPIKLKGVVLLMTLIGKDGLPAPKLKDVVSGDWLHFGPPPDWPTLYRQILVDVRTLYQKCRLVHADLSEYNLLYMDGKAWMIDVSQAVEHEAPQALDFLRNDCYNVNAFFRRQGVSTLTLREFFEWAVDPSLPQTEGPSSYLDDLLALAEKRGHNQTLLTEDDAFRRVYVPRSLFEVKRFFQDFVRLKKGLIKPEDLYYTAVTGVRSDLPGGDEEDKSSSPDEYDDEDGQSAEEKRRKHNETIGEKPSTFQSSRRPRNESPGSKRTRKKAVQTAKAEKRQEKIPKSVKKRATKHKS
;
A
#
# COMPACT_ATOMS: atom_id res chain seq x y z
N MET A 1 -21.43 -0.86 7.40
CA MET A 1 -20.71 -2.14 7.62
C MET A 1 -19.31 -1.78 8.04
N GLN A 2 -19.10 -1.78 9.35
CA GLN A 2 -17.85 -1.36 9.99
C GLN A 2 -17.53 -2.53 10.92
N GLU A 3 -17.05 -3.62 10.32
CA GLU A 3 -16.57 -4.78 11.07
C GLU A 3 -15.09 -4.56 11.36
N ASP A 4 -14.73 -4.80 12.61
CA ASP A 4 -13.38 -4.66 13.15
C ASP A 4 -12.37 -5.48 12.34
N ILE A 5 -11.46 -4.76 11.68
CA ILE A 5 -10.40 -5.28 10.80
C ILE A 5 -9.28 -5.98 11.61
N SER A 6 -9.37 -6.02 12.94
CA SER A 6 -8.33 -6.60 13.81
C SER A 6 -8.43 -8.11 14.03
N ASP A 7 -9.59 -8.74 13.80
CA ASP A 7 -9.86 -10.11 14.27
C ASP A 7 -9.79 -11.22 13.19
N LEU A 8 -9.38 -10.89 11.95
CA LEU A 8 -9.34 -11.88 10.85
C LEU A 8 -8.00 -12.60 10.66
N CYS A 9 -6.99 -12.33 11.51
CA CYS A 9 -5.64 -12.89 11.35
C CYS A 9 -5.22 -13.94 12.40
N ASP A 10 -5.94 -14.13 13.50
CA ASP A 10 -5.37 -14.82 14.68
C ASP A 10 -5.75 -16.31 14.84
N ASP A 11 -6.68 -16.87 14.06
CA ASP A 11 -7.16 -18.25 14.30
C ASP A 11 -6.40 -19.37 13.54
N TYR A 12 -5.21 -19.11 13.02
CA TYR A 12 -4.51 -20.13 12.22
C TYR A 12 -2.97 -20.13 12.35
N ASP A 13 -2.45 -19.63 13.47
CA ASP A 13 -1.04 -19.82 13.85
C ASP A 13 -0.79 -21.16 14.57
N GLU A 14 -1.85 -21.88 14.94
CA GLU A 14 -1.80 -23.25 15.48
C GLU A 14 -2.07 -24.29 14.37
N ILE A 15 -1.22 -24.33 13.34
CA ILE A 15 -1.13 -25.52 12.47
C ILE A 15 0.12 -26.27 12.88
N TRP A 16 -0.04 -27.20 13.81
CA TRP A 16 0.97 -28.22 14.09
C TRP A 16 0.99 -29.19 12.89
N ILE A 17 2.14 -29.25 12.21
CA ILE A 17 2.37 -30.13 11.05
C ILE A 17 2.19 -31.62 11.43
N GLU A 18 2.31 -31.95 12.72
CA GLU A 18 2.19 -33.31 13.26
C GLU A 18 0.81 -33.94 13.00
N ASP A 19 -0.27 -33.15 12.96
CA ASP A 19 -1.63 -33.66 12.64
C ASP A 19 -1.79 -34.06 11.16
N PHE A 20 -0.88 -33.63 10.29
CA PHE A 20 -0.90 -33.92 8.85
C PHE A 20 -0.06 -35.14 8.46
N GLU A 21 0.84 -35.61 9.32
CA GLU A 21 1.76 -36.71 8.99
C GLU A 21 1.17 -38.10 9.22
N HIS A 22 0.13 -38.22 10.03
CA HIS A 22 -0.34 -39.52 10.54
C HIS A 22 -1.72 -39.96 10.05
N SER A 23 -2.43 -39.17 9.24
CA SER A 23 -3.75 -39.56 8.76
C SER A 23 -3.72 -40.08 7.32
N ASP A 24 -4.21 -41.32 7.12
CA ASP A 24 -4.43 -41.91 5.79
C ASP A 24 -5.35 -41.05 4.91
N THR A 25 -6.19 -40.24 5.54
CA THR A 25 -7.00 -39.22 4.86
C THR A 25 -6.11 -38.21 4.14
N THR A 26 -5.05 -37.67 4.76
CA THR A 26 -4.17 -36.66 4.13
C THR A 26 -3.51 -37.19 2.85
N ARG A 27 -3.13 -38.47 2.83
CA ARG A 27 -2.51 -39.12 1.67
C ARG A 27 -3.51 -39.38 0.55
N ALA A 28 -4.72 -39.84 0.87
CA ALA A 28 -5.82 -39.97 -0.09
C ALA A 28 -6.29 -38.60 -0.63
N LEU A 29 -6.26 -37.56 0.21
CA LEU A 29 -6.59 -36.18 -0.14
C LEU A 29 -5.52 -35.57 -1.07
N TYR A 30 -4.23 -35.85 -0.85
CA TYR A 30 -3.15 -35.47 -1.75
C TYR A 30 -3.32 -36.08 -3.15
N GLN A 31 -3.77 -37.34 -3.21
CA GLN A 31 -4.04 -38.06 -4.46
C GLN A 31 -5.27 -37.48 -5.19
N LYS A 32 -6.29 -37.04 -4.44
CA LYS A 32 -7.48 -36.34 -4.99
C LYS A 32 -7.16 -34.92 -5.47
N PHE A 33 -6.23 -34.24 -4.82
CA PHE A 33 -5.70 -32.93 -5.20
C PHE A 33 -4.86 -33.02 -6.48
N GLN A 34 -3.97 -34.01 -6.59
CA GLN A 34 -3.21 -34.26 -7.83
C GLN A 34 -4.10 -34.50 -9.06
N ASN A 35 -5.30 -35.06 -8.87
CA ASN A 35 -6.24 -35.28 -9.97
C ASN A 35 -7.03 -34.04 -10.39
N ARG A 36 -7.11 -33.00 -9.53
CA ARG A 36 -7.85 -31.75 -9.78
C ARG A 36 -6.97 -30.53 -9.99
N VAL A 37 -5.66 -30.72 -9.89
CA VAL A 37 -4.68 -29.65 -10.00
C VAL A 37 -3.61 -30.10 -10.97
N ASP A 38 -3.70 -29.58 -12.19
CA ASP A 38 -2.76 -29.90 -13.25
C ASP A 38 -1.64 -28.85 -13.29
N PHE A 39 -0.58 -29.07 -12.52
CA PHE A 39 0.60 -28.21 -12.51
C PHE A 39 1.61 -28.52 -13.63
N ASN A 40 1.38 -29.55 -14.47
CA ASN A 40 2.35 -30.00 -15.47
C ASN A 40 1.70 -30.36 -16.82
N LEU A 41 2.26 -29.84 -17.92
CA LEU A 41 2.19 -30.58 -19.18
C LEU A 41 2.96 -31.90 -19.03
N LYS A 42 2.26 -33.02 -19.23
CA LYS A 42 2.69 -34.44 -19.12
C LYS A 42 4.20 -34.72 -19.18
N THR A 43 4.68 -35.50 -18.20
CA THR A 43 5.30 -36.83 -18.41
C THR A 43 5.40 -37.59 -17.08
N PRO A 44 5.20 -38.93 -17.06
CA PRO A 44 5.04 -39.69 -15.82
C PRO A 44 6.38 -40.24 -15.28
N GLU A 45 6.32 -40.58 -13.99
CA GLU A 45 7.27 -41.36 -13.19
C GLU A 45 8.40 -40.60 -12.48
N GLN A 46 8.27 -40.43 -11.16
CA GLN A 46 9.23 -41.04 -10.23
C GLN A 46 8.73 -41.01 -8.77
N ASN A 47 8.93 -42.15 -8.11
CA ASN A 47 8.56 -42.44 -6.73
C ASN A 47 9.44 -41.69 -5.71
N ARG A 48 8.85 -41.47 -4.53
CA ARG A 48 9.35 -40.70 -3.39
C ARG A 48 10.78 -41.05 -2.96
N ASP A 49 11.68 -40.08 -3.00
CA ASP A 49 12.95 -40.06 -2.24
C ASP A 49 13.53 -38.63 -2.20
N LYS A 50 13.95 -38.11 -1.02
CA LYS A 50 14.54 -36.76 -0.76
C LYS A 50 13.89 -35.53 -1.46
N SER A 51 12.80 -35.75 -2.17
CA SER A 51 12.11 -34.86 -3.11
C SER A 51 11.03 -34.03 -2.45
N ASP A 52 10.68 -34.33 -1.20
CA ASP A 52 9.71 -33.53 -0.42
C ASP A 52 10.20 -32.10 -0.15
N ARG A 53 11.50 -31.83 -0.35
CA ARG A 53 12.12 -30.49 -0.39
C ARG A 53 12.55 -30.04 -1.78
N ALA A 54 12.51 -30.93 -2.77
CA ALA A 54 12.83 -30.56 -4.14
C ALA A 54 11.55 -29.99 -4.74
N THR A 55 11.52 -28.66 -4.81
CA THR A 55 10.50 -27.86 -5.49
C THR A 55 10.40 -28.32 -6.95
N THR A 56 9.59 -29.34 -7.22
CA THR A 56 9.35 -29.87 -8.58
C THR A 56 8.52 -28.92 -9.44
N ASP A 57 8.09 -27.80 -8.86
CA ASP A 57 7.75 -26.55 -9.52
C ASP A 57 8.22 -25.45 -8.56
N HIS A 58 9.06 -24.51 -8.99
CA HIS A 58 10.00 -23.74 -8.13
C HIS A 58 9.39 -22.94 -6.95
N ALA A 59 8.06 -22.92 -6.77
CA ALA A 59 7.34 -22.27 -5.66
C ALA A 59 6.47 -23.21 -4.77
N LEU A 60 6.22 -24.47 -5.17
CA LEU A 60 5.25 -25.35 -4.49
C LEU A 60 5.91 -26.23 -3.41
N ASP A 61 6.13 -25.66 -2.23
CA ASP A 61 6.52 -26.39 -1.02
C ASP A 61 5.32 -27.16 -0.42
N ARG A 62 5.55 -28.28 0.29
CA ARG A 62 4.51 -29.12 0.93
C ARG A 62 3.56 -28.30 1.80
N ARG A 63 4.09 -27.29 2.50
CA ARG A 63 3.31 -26.37 3.34
C ARG A 63 2.38 -25.48 2.51
N SER A 64 2.84 -24.98 1.37
CA SER A 64 2.04 -24.18 0.44
C SER A 64 0.92 -25.01 -0.19
N CYS A 65 1.22 -26.25 -0.59
CA CYS A 65 0.22 -27.19 -1.10
C CYS A 65 -0.89 -27.48 -0.07
N ALA A 66 -0.53 -27.64 1.20
CA ALA A 66 -1.54 -27.83 2.26
C ALA A 66 -2.46 -26.62 2.45
N ILE A 67 -1.93 -25.40 2.30
CA ILE A 67 -2.73 -24.16 2.37
C ILE A 67 -3.70 -24.09 1.19
N LEU A 68 -3.22 -24.35 -0.03
CA LEU A 68 -4.05 -24.37 -1.23
C LEU A 68 -5.16 -25.43 -1.12
N TYR A 69 -4.82 -26.64 -0.67
CA TYR A 69 -5.82 -27.68 -0.45
C TYR A 69 -6.90 -27.26 0.54
N LYS A 70 -6.51 -26.66 1.66
CA LYS A 70 -7.46 -26.18 2.68
C LYS A 70 -8.36 -25.07 2.15
N MET A 71 -7.86 -24.19 1.29
CA MET A 71 -8.67 -23.15 0.64
C MET A 71 -9.67 -23.76 -0.33
N MET A 72 -9.24 -24.76 -1.12
CA MET A 72 -10.11 -25.51 -2.02
C MET A 72 -11.21 -26.27 -1.26
N SER A 73 -10.87 -26.94 -0.15
CA SER A 73 -11.85 -27.67 0.66
C SER A 73 -12.83 -26.76 1.40
N GLN A 74 -12.45 -25.50 1.65
CA GLN A 74 -13.33 -24.45 2.17
C GLN A 74 -14.28 -23.87 1.10
N GLY A 75 -14.15 -24.29 -0.18
CA GLY A 75 -14.95 -23.76 -1.28
C GLY A 75 -14.57 -22.34 -1.68
N VAL A 76 -13.31 -21.92 -1.43
CA VAL A 76 -12.82 -20.60 -1.85
C VAL A 76 -12.66 -20.54 -3.37
N TYR A 77 -12.23 -21.64 -3.97
CA TYR A 77 -12.16 -21.87 -5.42
C TYR A 77 -12.35 -23.36 -5.71
N ASP A 78 -12.79 -23.68 -6.91
CA ASP A 78 -13.17 -25.04 -7.32
C ASP A 78 -12.00 -25.79 -7.95
N GLU A 79 -11.22 -25.11 -8.79
CA GLU A 79 -10.14 -25.69 -9.59
C GLU A 79 -8.96 -24.72 -9.70
N ILE A 80 -7.74 -25.24 -9.73
CA ILE A 80 -6.51 -24.47 -10.02
C ILE A 80 -6.03 -24.93 -11.39
N ASN A 81 -5.99 -24.00 -12.32
CA ASN A 81 -5.51 -24.20 -13.67
C ASN A 81 -4.03 -23.78 -13.75
N GLY A 82 -3.41 -24.00 -14.92
CA GLY A 82 -1.97 -23.84 -15.13
C GLY A 82 -1.36 -22.51 -14.67
N CYS A 83 -0.03 -22.47 -14.63
CA CYS A 83 0.73 -21.29 -14.21
C CYS A 83 0.60 -20.16 -15.24
N ILE A 84 0.16 -18.98 -14.78
CA ILE A 84 0.08 -17.74 -15.57
C ILE A 84 1.47 -17.15 -15.78
N SER A 85 2.24 -17.05 -14.70
CA SER A 85 3.56 -16.42 -14.73
C SER A 85 4.45 -17.04 -13.67
N THR A 86 5.65 -17.44 -14.10
CA THR A 86 6.73 -17.83 -13.19
C THR A 86 7.65 -16.63 -12.98
N GLY A 87 7.78 -16.20 -11.73
CA GLY A 87 8.58 -15.04 -11.35
C GLY A 87 9.78 -15.42 -10.50
N LYS A 88 10.69 -14.46 -10.25
CA LYS A 88 11.83 -14.67 -9.34
C LYS A 88 11.43 -14.73 -7.87
N GLU A 89 10.30 -14.11 -7.51
CA GLU A 89 9.86 -13.96 -6.12
C GLU A 89 8.53 -14.66 -5.84
N ALA A 90 7.69 -14.85 -6.86
CA ALA A 90 6.41 -15.51 -6.76
C ALA A 90 6.01 -16.14 -8.09
N ASN A 91 5.21 -17.20 -8.02
CA ASN A 91 4.47 -17.75 -9.15
C ASN A 91 3.02 -17.30 -9.06
N VAL A 92 2.39 -17.07 -10.21
CA VAL A 92 0.96 -16.74 -10.29
C VAL A 92 0.25 -17.87 -11.03
N TYR A 93 -0.81 -18.41 -10.43
CA TYR A 93 -1.64 -19.48 -11.01
C TYR A 93 -3.05 -18.96 -11.28
N HIS A 94 -3.69 -19.49 -12.31
CA HIS A 94 -5.11 -19.27 -12.56
C HIS A 94 -5.93 -20.20 -11.66
N ALA A 95 -7.02 -19.70 -11.10
CA ALA A 95 -8.00 -20.52 -10.41
C ALA A 95 -9.41 -20.09 -10.79
N VAL A 96 -10.33 -21.05 -10.82
CA VAL A 96 -11.75 -20.79 -11.08
C VAL A 96 -12.47 -20.85 -9.75
N GLY A 97 -13.10 -19.73 -9.38
CA GLY A 97 -13.91 -19.62 -8.19
C GLY A 97 -15.40 -19.54 -8.50
N PRO A 98 -16.27 -19.62 -7.48
CA PRO A 98 -17.71 -19.56 -7.64
C PRO A 98 -18.20 -18.22 -8.24
N ASN A 99 -17.40 -17.16 -8.09
CA ASN A 99 -17.71 -15.80 -8.56
C ASN A 99 -16.94 -15.42 -9.84
N GLY A 100 -16.23 -16.36 -10.48
CA GLY A 100 -15.43 -16.12 -11.68
C GLY A 100 -13.93 -16.40 -11.50
N ASP A 101 -13.14 -15.91 -12.45
CA ASP A 101 -11.69 -16.17 -12.52
C ASP A 101 -10.89 -15.44 -11.42
N MET A 102 -9.94 -16.16 -10.84
CA MET A 102 -9.09 -15.71 -9.74
C MET A 102 -7.62 -15.95 -10.08
N ALA A 103 -6.74 -15.16 -9.45
CA ALA A 103 -5.30 -15.34 -9.51
C ALA A 103 -4.76 -15.69 -8.12
N ILE A 104 -3.97 -16.76 -8.06
CA ILE A 104 -3.25 -17.20 -6.85
C ILE A 104 -1.79 -16.82 -7.00
N LYS A 105 -1.34 -15.81 -6.24
CA LYS A 105 0.09 -15.45 -6.13
C LYS A 105 0.72 -16.20 -4.96
N LEU A 106 1.65 -17.08 -5.30
CA LEU A 106 2.39 -17.93 -4.37
C LEU A 106 3.84 -17.44 -4.28
N TYR A 107 4.25 -16.91 -3.14
CA TYR A 107 5.61 -16.42 -2.94
C TYR A 107 6.59 -17.55 -2.64
N MET A 108 7.78 -17.49 -3.24
CA MET A 108 8.84 -18.48 -3.07
C MET A 108 9.55 -18.29 -1.72
N THR A 109 9.70 -19.38 -0.96
CA THR A 109 10.28 -19.39 0.39
C THR A 109 11.74 -19.87 0.42
N ALA A 110 12.15 -20.68 -0.57
CA ALA A 110 13.43 -21.39 -0.59
C ALA A 110 14.55 -20.63 -1.33
N ILE A 111 14.21 -19.65 -2.18
CA ILE A 111 15.16 -19.01 -3.11
C ILE A 111 15.19 -17.50 -2.82
N LEU A 112 15.88 -17.09 -1.76
CA LEU A 112 16.08 -15.67 -1.44
C LEU A 112 17.53 -15.20 -1.66
N PRO A 113 18.11 -15.20 -2.88
CA PRO A 113 19.37 -14.53 -3.13
C PRO A 113 19.11 -13.06 -3.51
N PHE A 114 18.61 -12.23 -2.58
CA PHE A 114 18.60 -10.77 -2.82
C PHE A 114 18.97 -10.01 -1.56
N LYS A 115 20.22 -9.53 -1.53
CA LYS A 115 20.81 -8.64 -0.52
C LYS A 115 20.20 -7.22 -0.53
N SER A 116 19.33 -6.90 -1.48
CA SER A 116 18.83 -5.53 -1.71
C SER A 116 17.39 -5.30 -1.25
N ARG A 117 16.78 -6.22 -0.49
CA ARG A 117 15.38 -6.08 -0.03
C ARG A 117 15.21 -5.11 1.14
N SER A 118 16.27 -4.83 1.90
CA SER A 118 16.23 -3.92 3.05
C SER A 118 15.69 -2.54 2.68
N LYS A 119 16.02 -2.03 1.49
CA LYS A 119 15.61 -0.70 1.03
C LYS A 119 14.08 -0.51 0.88
N TYR A 120 13.33 -1.59 0.62
CA TYR A 120 11.86 -1.54 0.47
C TYR A 120 11.10 -1.80 1.79
N VAL A 121 11.87 -1.98 2.87
CA VAL A 121 11.39 -2.35 4.20
C VAL A 121 11.85 -1.33 5.24
N GLU A 122 13.00 -0.71 5.02
CA GLU A 122 13.55 0.36 5.84
C GLU A 122 12.59 1.55 5.86
N GLY A 123 12.20 1.97 7.06
CA GLY A 123 11.18 3.00 7.27
C GLY A 123 9.75 2.47 7.44
N ASP A 124 9.44 1.23 7.02
CA ASP A 124 8.10 0.67 7.24
C ASP A 124 7.90 0.28 8.71
N PHE A 125 7.02 1.00 9.40
CA PHE A 125 6.70 0.76 10.81
C PHE A 125 6.21 -0.68 11.06
N ARG A 126 5.49 -1.27 10.10
CA ARG A 126 4.93 -2.62 10.19
C ARG A 126 6.01 -3.70 10.21
N MET A 127 7.17 -3.42 9.60
CA MET A 127 8.28 -4.36 9.48
C MET A 127 9.45 -4.07 10.42
N ARG A 128 9.38 -2.99 11.22
CA ARG A 128 10.47 -2.58 12.13
C ARG A 128 10.82 -3.64 13.19
N ARG A 129 9.85 -4.44 13.63
CA ARG A 129 10.05 -5.46 14.68
C ARG A 129 10.24 -6.86 14.10
N GLY A 130 11.38 -7.47 14.43
CA GLY A 130 11.66 -8.89 14.17
C GLY A 130 11.90 -9.25 12.70
N TYR A 131 12.24 -8.31 11.82
CA TYR A 131 12.52 -8.61 10.40
C TYR A 131 13.80 -9.45 10.23
N SER A 132 14.86 -9.13 10.97
CA SER A 132 16.17 -9.79 10.88
C SER A 132 16.25 -11.15 11.57
N THR A 133 15.30 -11.47 12.46
CA THR A 133 15.28 -12.72 13.24
C THR A 133 14.22 -13.71 12.75
N CYS A 134 13.47 -13.38 11.70
CA CYS A 134 12.44 -14.24 11.14
C CYS A 134 13.04 -15.35 10.27
N SER A 135 12.44 -16.54 10.33
CA SER A 135 12.66 -17.58 9.31
C SER A 135 12.22 -17.07 7.93
N SER A 136 12.78 -17.62 6.86
CA SER A 136 12.43 -17.25 5.48
C SER A 136 10.91 -17.28 5.24
N TRP A 137 10.22 -18.28 5.79
CA TRP A 137 8.75 -18.36 5.74
C TRP A 137 8.05 -17.17 6.39
N LYS A 138 8.43 -16.83 7.63
CA LYS A 138 7.83 -15.70 8.37
C LYS A 138 8.12 -14.38 7.67
N LEU A 139 9.31 -14.25 7.09
CA LEU A 139 9.69 -13.10 6.30
C LEU A 139 8.78 -12.97 5.07
N VAL A 140 8.72 -13.99 4.23
CA VAL A 140 7.91 -13.99 2.99
C VAL A 140 6.42 -13.81 3.30
N SER A 141 5.92 -14.35 4.41
CA SER A 141 4.53 -14.12 4.86
C SER A 141 4.26 -12.64 5.14
N LYS A 142 5.21 -11.90 5.75
CA LYS A 142 5.09 -10.45 5.95
C LYS A 142 5.09 -9.68 4.62
N TRP A 143 5.80 -10.17 3.61
CA TRP A 143 5.76 -9.57 2.26
C TRP A 143 4.39 -9.77 1.60
N ALA A 144 3.83 -10.99 1.69
CA ALA A 144 2.49 -11.27 1.21
C ALA A 144 1.42 -10.42 1.95
N GLU A 145 1.58 -10.24 3.26
CA GLU A 145 0.74 -9.35 4.09
C GLU A 145 0.85 -7.89 3.66
N LYS A 146 2.05 -7.44 3.31
CA LYS A 146 2.29 -6.09 2.79
C LYS A 146 1.55 -5.87 1.48
N GLU A 147 1.68 -6.79 0.51
CA GLU A 147 0.98 -6.67 -0.78
C GLU A 147 -0.54 -6.69 -0.60
N TYR A 148 -1.07 -7.62 0.20
CA TYR A 148 -2.50 -7.69 0.51
C TYR A 148 -3.04 -6.36 1.07
N ARG A 149 -2.35 -5.78 2.06
CA ARG A 149 -2.74 -4.49 2.65
C ARG A 149 -2.62 -3.32 1.67
N ASN A 150 -1.58 -3.32 0.83
CA ASN A 150 -1.39 -2.28 -0.17
C ASN A 150 -2.50 -2.33 -1.23
N LEU A 151 -2.85 -3.53 -1.72
CA LEU A 151 -3.97 -3.73 -2.64
C LEU A 151 -5.31 -3.30 -2.01
N LEU A 152 -5.54 -3.60 -0.73
CA LEU A 152 -6.73 -3.11 -0.02
C LEU A 152 -6.80 -1.58 0.00
N ARG A 153 -5.70 -0.90 0.34
CA ARG A 153 -5.62 0.57 0.33
C ARG A 153 -5.90 1.16 -1.05
N ILE A 154 -5.36 0.55 -2.10
CA ILE A 154 -5.57 0.98 -3.50
C ILE A 154 -7.03 0.83 -3.91
N ASN A 155 -7.64 -0.33 -3.63
CA ASN A 155 -9.04 -0.58 -3.95
C ASN A 155 -10.01 0.32 -3.17
N MET A 156 -9.65 0.72 -1.94
CA MET A 156 -10.43 1.70 -1.16
C MET A 156 -10.48 3.08 -1.85
N ALA A 157 -9.47 3.45 -2.66
CA ALA A 157 -9.46 4.72 -3.37
C ALA A 157 -10.40 4.74 -4.59
N ARG A 158 -10.82 3.57 -5.12
CA ARG A 158 -11.74 3.36 -6.26
C ARG A 158 -11.36 3.98 -7.61
N THR A 159 -10.37 4.86 -7.66
CA THR A 159 -9.89 5.50 -8.90
C THR A 159 -8.92 4.61 -9.67
N ILE A 160 -8.02 3.92 -8.96
CA ILE A 160 -6.96 3.12 -9.57
C ILE A 160 -7.51 1.74 -9.92
N SER A 161 -7.27 1.32 -11.17
CA SER A 161 -7.59 -0.05 -11.61
C SER A 161 -6.51 -1.00 -11.11
N ALA A 162 -6.83 -1.87 -10.15
CA ALA A 162 -5.90 -2.84 -9.57
C ALA A 162 -6.66 -4.12 -9.17
N PRO A 163 -5.98 -5.28 -9.05
CA PRO A 163 -6.60 -6.51 -8.57
C PRO A 163 -7.23 -6.33 -7.19
N VAL A 164 -8.44 -6.85 -7.01
CA VAL A 164 -9.10 -6.88 -5.71
C VAL A 164 -8.53 -8.06 -4.91
N PRO A 165 -7.92 -7.82 -3.74
CA PRO A 165 -7.43 -8.91 -2.90
C PRO A 165 -8.61 -9.58 -2.17
N ILE A 166 -8.63 -10.91 -2.19
CA ILE A 166 -9.76 -11.71 -1.70
C ILE A 166 -9.42 -12.39 -0.37
N LYS A 167 -8.29 -13.10 -0.34
CA LYS A 167 -7.85 -13.83 0.86
C LYS A 167 -6.34 -13.95 0.90
N LEU A 168 -5.77 -13.88 2.09
CA LEU A 168 -4.35 -14.13 2.32
C LEU A 168 -4.19 -15.24 3.36
N LYS A 169 -3.29 -16.19 3.11
CA LYS A 169 -2.84 -17.14 4.13
C LYS A 169 -1.36 -17.47 3.98
N GLY A 170 -0.56 -17.07 4.95
CA GLY A 170 0.89 -17.31 4.93
C GLY A 170 1.52 -16.65 3.70
N VAL A 171 1.99 -17.47 2.77
CA VAL A 171 2.64 -17.05 1.51
C VAL A 171 1.73 -17.18 0.29
N VAL A 172 0.44 -17.42 0.49
CA VAL A 172 -0.56 -17.55 -0.59
C VAL A 172 -1.48 -16.33 -0.55
N LEU A 173 -1.45 -15.53 -1.61
CA LEU A 173 -2.33 -14.39 -1.83
C LEU A 173 -3.30 -14.70 -2.97
N LEU A 174 -4.60 -14.63 -2.68
CA LEU A 174 -5.68 -14.79 -3.65
C LEU A 174 -6.25 -13.42 -4.00
N MET A 175 -6.40 -13.14 -5.29
CA MET A 175 -6.94 -11.88 -5.83
C MET A 175 -7.73 -12.13 -7.11
N THR A 176 -8.46 -11.12 -7.60
CA THR A 176 -9.18 -11.20 -8.89
C THR A 176 -8.20 -11.35 -10.06
N LEU A 177 -8.52 -12.22 -11.02
CA LEU A 177 -7.76 -12.28 -12.26
C LEU A 177 -8.08 -11.04 -13.12
N ILE A 178 -7.03 -10.37 -13.60
CA ILE A 178 -7.16 -9.35 -14.64
C ILE A 178 -6.95 -10.06 -15.97
N GLY A 179 -8.05 -10.38 -16.64
CA GLY A 179 -8.04 -11.16 -17.87
C GLY A 179 -9.45 -11.33 -18.44
N LYS A 180 -9.54 -12.07 -19.54
CA LYS A 180 -10.81 -12.40 -20.20
C LYS A 180 -10.79 -13.88 -20.60
N ASP A 181 -11.91 -14.57 -20.36
CA ASP A 181 -12.10 -15.98 -20.72
C ASP A 181 -10.98 -16.91 -20.18
N GLY A 182 -10.55 -16.71 -18.93
CA GLY A 182 -9.44 -17.45 -18.30
C GLY A 182 -8.03 -17.07 -18.78
N LEU A 183 -7.88 -16.18 -19.75
CA LEU A 183 -6.59 -15.70 -20.23
C LEU A 183 -6.16 -14.42 -19.49
N PRO A 184 -4.91 -14.34 -18.99
CA PRO A 184 -4.40 -13.15 -18.32
C PRO A 184 -4.25 -12.00 -19.32
N ALA A 185 -4.54 -10.77 -18.87
CA ALA A 185 -4.32 -9.57 -19.65
C ALA A 185 -2.81 -9.38 -19.96
N PRO A 186 -2.46 -8.89 -21.16
CA PRO A 186 -1.08 -8.67 -21.57
C PRO A 186 -0.46 -7.51 -20.79
N LYS A 187 0.86 -7.55 -20.61
CA LYS A 187 1.61 -6.42 -20.06
C LYS A 187 1.67 -5.29 -21.09
N LEU A 188 1.80 -4.06 -20.61
CA LEU A 188 1.85 -2.88 -21.49
C LEU A 188 3.06 -2.91 -22.43
N LYS A 189 4.15 -3.59 -22.04
CA LYS A 189 5.28 -3.92 -22.93
C LYS A 189 4.85 -4.75 -24.15
N ASP A 190 4.05 -5.78 -23.94
CA ASP A 190 3.68 -6.76 -24.97
C ASP A 190 2.55 -6.23 -25.87
N VAL A 191 1.75 -5.30 -25.34
CA VAL A 191 0.76 -4.52 -26.09
C VAL A 191 1.39 -3.75 -27.26
N VAL A 192 2.63 -3.27 -27.10
CA VAL A 192 3.38 -2.60 -28.18
C VAL A 192 3.59 -3.53 -29.39
N SER A 193 3.70 -4.83 -29.13
CA SER A 193 3.91 -5.87 -30.15
C SER A 193 2.61 -6.32 -30.84
N GLY A 194 1.44 -5.86 -30.37
CA GLY A 194 0.14 -6.19 -30.95
C GLY A 194 -0.75 -7.13 -30.11
N ASP A 195 -0.30 -7.55 -28.93
CA ASP A 195 -1.00 -8.55 -28.10
C ASP A 195 -2.26 -8.01 -27.37
N TRP A 196 -2.92 -6.98 -27.90
CA TRP A 196 -4.10 -6.33 -27.30
C TRP A 196 -5.44 -6.75 -27.92
N LEU A 197 -5.45 -7.36 -29.11
CA LEU A 197 -6.66 -7.57 -29.92
C LEU A 197 -7.76 -8.35 -29.20
N HIS A 198 -7.39 -9.30 -28.34
CA HIS A 198 -8.34 -10.10 -27.55
C HIS A 198 -8.86 -9.39 -26.30
N PHE A 199 -8.17 -8.35 -25.85
CA PHE A 199 -8.35 -7.74 -24.52
C PHE A 199 -8.94 -6.33 -24.56
N GLY A 200 -9.10 -5.72 -25.73
CA GLY A 200 -9.68 -4.39 -25.84
C GLY A 200 -9.55 -3.74 -27.21
N PRO A 201 -9.94 -2.46 -27.33
CA PRO A 201 -9.69 -1.66 -28.53
C PRO A 201 -8.17 -1.43 -28.74
N PRO A 202 -7.76 -0.80 -29.86
CA PRO A 202 -6.38 -0.34 -30.01
C PRO A 202 -5.95 0.54 -28.83
N PRO A 203 -4.71 0.41 -28.33
CA PRO A 203 -4.23 1.21 -27.20
C PRO A 203 -4.12 2.68 -27.58
N ASP A 204 -4.88 3.53 -26.88
CA ASP A 204 -4.76 4.99 -26.96
C ASP A 204 -3.69 5.47 -25.97
N TRP A 205 -2.45 5.61 -26.46
CA TRP A 205 -1.29 5.92 -25.61
C TRP A 205 -1.42 7.26 -24.85
N PRO A 206 -1.87 8.38 -25.45
CA PRO A 206 -2.17 9.61 -24.71
C PRO A 206 -3.17 9.42 -23.57
N THR A 207 -4.28 8.70 -23.82
CA THR A 207 -5.29 8.44 -22.79
C THR A 207 -4.77 7.56 -21.66
N LEU A 208 -4.00 6.51 -22.00
CA LEU A 208 -3.34 5.65 -21.01
C LEU A 208 -2.30 6.42 -20.19
N TYR A 209 -1.54 7.31 -20.82
CA TYR A 209 -0.58 8.17 -20.12
C TYR A 209 -1.30 9.07 -19.11
N ARG A 210 -2.36 9.75 -19.52
CA ARG A 210 -3.21 10.55 -18.63
C ARG A 210 -3.75 9.72 -17.46
N GLN A 211 -4.24 8.51 -17.73
CA GLN A 211 -4.73 7.60 -16.69
C GLN A 211 -3.63 7.32 -15.65
N ILE A 212 -2.42 7.00 -16.08
CA ILE A 212 -1.31 6.68 -15.17
C ILE A 212 -0.85 7.90 -14.37
N LEU A 213 -0.86 9.11 -14.96
CA LEU A 213 -0.60 10.36 -14.22
C LEU A 213 -1.60 10.53 -13.05
N VAL A 214 -2.87 10.24 -13.31
CA VAL A 214 -3.94 10.28 -12.31
C VAL A 214 -3.77 9.18 -11.25
N ASP A 215 -3.42 7.96 -11.68
CA ASP A 215 -3.23 6.82 -10.80
C ASP A 215 -2.05 7.03 -9.84
N VAL A 216 -0.91 7.52 -10.34
CA VAL A 216 0.28 7.84 -9.53
C VAL A 216 -0.02 8.94 -8.51
N ARG A 217 -0.70 10.02 -8.91
CA ARG A 217 -1.13 11.07 -7.97
C ARG A 217 -2.07 10.53 -6.91
N THR A 218 -3.03 9.70 -7.31
CA THR A 218 -3.99 9.09 -6.37
C THR A 218 -3.30 8.13 -5.39
N LEU A 219 -2.32 7.36 -5.88
CA LEU A 219 -1.52 6.44 -5.08
C LEU A 219 -0.73 7.22 -4.01
N TYR A 220 -0.12 8.34 -4.38
CA TYR A 220 0.63 9.19 -3.45
C TYR A 220 -0.27 9.94 -2.45
N GLN A 221 -1.30 10.64 -2.94
CA GLN A 221 -2.11 11.54 -2.14
C GLN A 221 -3.17 10.83 -1.30
N LYS A 222 -3.94 9.92 -1.91
CA LYS A 222 -5.05 9.23 -1.22
C LYS A 222 -4.55 7.94 -0.55
N CYS A 223 -3.82 7.10 -1.27
CA CYS A 223 -3.37 5.81 -0.73
C CYS A 223 -2.14 5.92 0.18
N ARG A 224 -1.43 7.07 0.16
CA ARG A 224 -0.21 7.34 0.93
C ARG A 224 0.92 6.34 0.64
N LEU A 225 0.99 5.88 -0.62
CA LEU A 225 1.93 4.87 -1.11
C LEU A 225 2.72 5.39 -2.31
N VAL A 226 3.91 4.84 -2.50
CA VAL A 226 4.72 4.95 -3.72
C VAL A 226 4.95 3.53 -4.22
N HIS A 227 4.77 3.28 -5.52
CA HIS A 227 4.87 1.93 -6.09
C HIS A 227 6.30 1.37 -5.97
N ALA A 228 7.31 2.20 -6.19
CA ALA A 228 8.75 1.90 -6.08
C ALA A 228 9.33 0.92 -7.10
N ASP A 229 8.52 0.48 -8.06
CA ASP A 229 8.92 -0.35 -9.20
C ASP A 229 7.92 -0.19 -10.36
N LEU A 230 7.36 1.00 -10.55
CA LEU A 230 6.36 1.22 -11.60
C LEU A 230 7.05 1.28 -12.97
N SER A 231 6.60 0.42 -13.89
CA SER A 231 7.10 0.33 -15.27
C SER A 231 6.07 -0.36 -16.16
N GLU A 232 6.35 -0.43 -17.46
CA GLU A 232 5.53 -1.15 -18.45
C GLU A 232 5.38 -2.66 -18.19
N TYR A 233 6.21 -3.22 -17.31
CA TYR A 233 6.16 -4.63 -16.91
C TYR A 233 5.12 -4.90 -15.82
N ASN A 234 4.78 -3.88 -15.02
CA ASN A 234 3.87 -3.94 -13.88
C ASN A 234 2.53 -3.24 -14.15
N LEU A 235 2.24 -3.01 -15.43
CA LEU A 235 0.97 -2.50 -15.94
C LEU A 235 0.39 -3.51 -16.92
N LEU A 236 -0.85 -3.93 -16.70
CA LEU A 236 -1.61 -4.78 -17.63
C LEU A 236 -2.58 -3.94 -18.43
N TYR A 237 -2.93 -4.38 -19.64
CA TYR A 237 -3.89 -3.69 -20.49
C TYR A 237 -5.18 -4.50 -20.66
N MET A 238 -6.32 -3.89 -20.35
CA MET A 238 -7.64 -4.49 -20.52
C MET A 238 -8.68 -3.39 -20.75
N ASP A 239 -9.56 -3.59 -21.74
CA ASP A 239 -10.71 -2.74 -22.02
C ASP A 239 -10.38 -1.24 -22.13
N GLY A 240 -9.25 -0.92 -22.76
CA GLY A 240 -8.80 0.47 -22.93
C GLY A 240 -8.18 1.10 -21.68
N LYS A 241 -7.94 0.33 -20.61
CA LYS A 241 -7.38 0.82 -19.34
C LYS A 241 -6.10 0.10 -18.96
N ALA A 242 -5.22 0.83 -18.27
CA ALA A 242 -4.07 0.26 -17.60
C ALA A 242 -4.45 -0.21 -16.19
N TRP A 243 -4.08 -1.45 -15.84
CA TRP A 243 -4.27 -2.05 -14.52
C TRP A 243 -2.92 -2.18 -13.81
N MET A 244 -2.81 -1.63 -12.61
CA MET A 244 -1.60 -1.64 -11.80
C MET A 244 -1.49 -2.92 -10.99
N ILE A 245 -0.36 -3.62 -11.11
CA ILE A 245 -0.10 -4.88 -10.41
C ILE A 245 1.24 -4.84 -9.67
N ASP A 246 1.47 -5.83 -8.81
CA ASP A 246 2.72 -6.05 -8.07
C ASP A 246 3.14 -4.91 -7.12
N VAL A 247 2.27 -4.62 -6.16
CA VAL A 247 2.52 -3.61 -5.10
C VAL A 247 3.20 -4.19 -3.86
N SER A 248 3.94 -5.29 -4.04
CA SER A 248 4.75 -5.95 -2.99
C SER A 248 5.88 -5.05 -2.50
N GLN A 249 6.53 -4.34 -3.42
CA GLN A 249 7.65 -3.45 -3.13
C GLN A 249 7.21 -2.04 -2.74
N ALA A 250 5.93 -1.70 -2.93
CA ALA A 250 5.41 -0.37 -2.65
C ALA A 250 5.69 0.08 -1.21
N VAL A 251 6.17 1.31 -1.06
CA VAL A 251 6.58 1.89 0.22
C VAL A 251 5.59 2.95 0.67
N GLU A 252 5.54 3.21 1.99
CA GLU A 252 4.76 4.33 2.50
C GLU A 252 5.40 5.64 2.06
N HIS A 253 4.58 6.66 1.77
CA HIS A 253 5.09 7.96 1.33
C HIS A 253 6.07 8.60 2.35
N GLU A 254 5.93 8.25 3.64
CA GLU A 254 6.79 8.65 4.77
C GLU A 254 8.17 8.00 4.80
N ALA A 255 8.42 6.95 4.02
CA ALA A 255 9.70 6.27 4.03
C ALA A 255 10.82 7.22 3.53
N PRO A 256 12.05 7.13 4.08
CA PRO A 256 13.14 8.03 3.72
C PRO A 256 13.47 8.06 2.21
N GLN A 257 13.29 6.92 1.54
CA GLN A 257 13.58 6.75 0.12
C GLN A 257 12.35 6.89 -0.78
N ALA A 258 11.17 7.24 -0.23
CA ALA A 258 9.92 7.26 -0.99
C ALA A 258 9.97 8.22 -2.19
N LEU A 259 10.57 9.41 -2.03
CA LEU A 259 10.69 10.39 -3.12
C LEU A 259 11.69 9.94 -4.19
N ASP A 260 12.74 9.20 -3.83
CA ASP A 260 13.69 8.63 -4.79
C ASP A 260 13.03 7.55 -5.65
N PHE A 261 12.23 6.69 -5.00
CA PHE A 261 11.42 5.70 -5.68
C PHE A 261 10.38 6.34 -6.60
N LEU A 262 9.67 7.36 -6.13
CA LEU A 262 8.67 8.07 -6.95
C LEU A 262 9.30 8.71 -8.20
N ARG A 263 10.50 9.29 -8.08
CA ARG A 263 11.21 9.84 -9.24
C ARG A 263 11.61 8.77 -10.25
N ASN A 264 12.06 7.60 -9.79
CA ASN A 264 12.35 6.49 -10.69
C ASN A 264 11.07 5.97 -11.38
N ASP A 265 9.96 5.86 -10.64
CA ASP A 265 8.65 5.48 -11.20
C ASP A 265 8.21 6.47 -12.29
N CYS A 266 8.23 7.78 -12.01
CA CYS A 266 7.89 8.83 -12.98
C CYS A 266 8.80 8.79 -14.22
N TYR A 267 10.10 8.55 -14.03
CA TYR A 267 11.06 8.44 -15.12
C TYR A 267 10.78 7.24 -16.01
N ASN A 268 10.53 6.05 -15.43
CA ASN A 268 10.25 4.84 -16.18
C ASN A 268 8.97 4.96 -17.01
N VAL A 269 7.92 5.52 -16.42
CA VAL A 269 6.65 5.80 -17.12
C VAL A 269 6.89 6.77 -18.28
N ASN A 270 7.52 7.92 -18.04
CA ASN A 270 7.82 8.88 -19.11
C ASN A 270 8.68 8.26 -20.22
N ALA A 271 9.70 7.48 -19.87
CA ALA A 271 10.56 6.81 -20.84
C ALA A 271 9.79 5.82 -21.72
N PHE A 272 8.83 5.07 -21.16
CA PHE A 272 7.99 4.16 -21.93
C PHE A 272 7.07 4.92 -22.90
N PHE A 273 6.31 5.90 -22.42
CA PHE A 273 5.34 6.64 -23.25
C PHE A 273 6.00 7.49 -24.34
N ARG A 274 7.21 8.02 -24.09
CA ARG A 274 8.02 8.68 -25.13
C ARG A 274 8.36 7.75 -26.29
N ARG A 275 8.65 6.46 -26.01
CA ARG A 275 8.92 5.47 -27.08
C ARG A 275 7.68 5.17 -27.92
N GLN A 276 6.49 5.38 -27.37
CA GLN A 276 5.20 5.24 -28.09
C GLN A 276 4.77 6.52 -28.84
N GLY A 277 5.59 7.58 -28.81
CA GLY A 277 5.31 8.84 -29.50
C GLY A 277 4.39 9.81 -28.75
N VAL A 278 4.17 9.61 -27.44
CA VAL A 278 3.36 10.53 -26.61
C VAL A 278 4.21 11.69 -26.14
N SER A 279 3.72 12.93 -26.31
CA SER A 279 4.30 14.13 -25.71
C SER A 279 4.12 14.13 -24.19
N THR A 280 5.07 13.52 -23.49
CA THR A 280 5.07 13.40 -22.02
C THR A 280 5.48 14.70 -21.32
N LEU A 281 5.07 14.85 -20.06
CA LEU A 281 5.61 15.84 -19.14
C LEU A 281 7.12 15.68 -18.93
N THR A 282 7.79 16.72 -18.43
CA THR A 282 9.13 16.58 -17.84
C THR A 282 9.05 15.73 -16.57
N LEU A 283 10.18 15.15 -16.16
CA LEU A 283 10.26 14.40 -14.91
C LEU A 283 9.88 15.27 -13.72
N ARG A 284 10.28 16.54 -13.76
CA ARG A 284 9.96 17.54 -12.74
C ARG A 284 8.45 17.81 -12.67
N GLU A 285 7.82 18.17 -13.79
CA GLU A 285 6.38 18.45 -13.85
C GLU A 285 5.55 17.24 -13.37
N PHE A 286 5.93 16.02 -13.77
CA PHE A 286 5.25 14.81 -13.31
C PHE A 286 5.45 14.59 -11.80
N PHE A 287 6.68 14.75 -11.30
CA PHE A 287 6.94 14.61 -9.87
C PHE A 287 6.16 15.64 -9.03
N GLU A 288 6.16 16.90 -9.44
CA GLU A 288 5.41 17.97 -8.78
C GLU A 288 3.89 17.71 -8.85
N TRP A 289 3.38 17.28 -10.01
CA TRP A 289 1.99 16.83 -10.17
C TRP A 289 1.62 15.71 -9.19
N ALA A 290 2.52 14.76 -8.92
CA ALA A 290 2.23 13.67 -7.99
C ALA A 290 2.21 14.15 -6.52
N VAL A 291 3.18 14.98 -6.13
CA VAL A 291 3.44 15.31 -4.72
C VAL A 291 2.70 16.55 -4.23
N ASP A 292 2.42 17.54 -5.08
CA ASP A 292 1.87 18.82 -4.64
C ASP A 292 0.45 18.66 -4.05
N PRO A 293 0.28 18.91 -2.73
CA PRO A 293 -1.01 18.77 -2.05
C PRO A 293 -1.95 19.96 -2.33
N SER A 294 -1.44 21.08 -2.84
CA SER A 294 -2.22 22.29 -3.11
C SER A 294 -3.05 22.18 -4.40
N LEU A 295 -2.63 21.31 -5.31
CA LEU A 295 -3.37 21.03 -6.53
C LEU A 295 -4.71 20.34 -6.21
N PRO A 296 -5.79 20.63 -6.96
CA PRO A 296 -7.10 20.03 -6.71
C PRO A 296 -7.04 18.49 -6.75
N GLN A 297 -7.90 17.84 -5.95
CA GLN A 297 -8.03 16.39 -6.00
C GLN A 297 -8.68 15.96 -7.31
N THR A 298 -8.27 14.79 -7.81
CA THR A 298 -8.53 14.25 -9.16
C THR A 298 -10.00 13.91 -9.48
N GLU A 299 -10.97 14.43 -8.73
CA GLU A 299 -12.40 14.13 -8.89
C GLU A 299 -13.14 15.12 -9.81
N GLY A 300 -12.42 15.98 -10.53
CA GLY A 300 -12.97 16.83 -11.59
C GLY A 300 -12.08 16.81 -12.85
N PRO A 301 -12.58 17.32 -14.00
CA PRO A 301 -11.74 17.61 -15.16
C PRO A 301 -10.65 18.59 -14.70
N SER A 302 -9.47 18.06 -14.44
CA SER A 302 -8.37 18.84 -13.89
C SER A 302 -7.82 19.72 -15.01
N SER A 303 -8.35 20.94 -15.10
CA SER A 303 -7.87 21.96 -16.05
C SER A 303 -6.34 22.09 -15.98
N TYR A 304 -5.76 21.93 -14.78
CA TYR A 304 -4.32 21.98 -14.58
C TYR A 304 -3.55 20.84 -15.28
N LEU A 305 -4.05 19.59 -15.22
CA LEU A 305 -3.41 18.49 -15.94
C LEU A 305 -3.57 18.68 -17.46
N ASP A 306 -4.71 19.21 -17.90
CA ASP A 306 -4.96 19.54 -19.31
C ASP A 306 -3.97 20.62 -19.79
N ASP A 307 -3.75 21.66 -18.99
CA ASP A 307 -2.79 22.74 -19.27
C ASP A 307 -1.35 22.20 -19.34
N LEU A 308 -0.96 21.32 -18.40
CA LEU A 308 0.35 20.68 -18.41
C LEU A 308 0.56 19.80 -19.64
N LEU A 309 -0.45 19.02 -20.03
CA LEU A 309 -0.38 18.19 -21.23
C LEU A 309 -0.32 19.04 -22.49
N ALA A 310 -1.09 20.13 -22.57
CA ALA A 310 -1.03 21.08 -23.69
C ALA A 310 0.35 21.78 -23.79
N LEU A 311 0.99 22.06 -22.65
CA LEU A 311 2.38 22.57 -22.63
C LEU A 311 3.37 21.52 -23.13
N ALA A 312 3.20 20.25 -22.74
CA ALA A 312 4.04 19.16 -23.22
C ALA A 312 3.88 18.93 -24.74
N GLU A 313 2.66 19.01 -25.27
CA GLU A 313 2.39 18.93 -26.71
C GLU A 313 3.07 20.07 -27.49
N LYS A 314 2.96 21.32 -26.99
CA LYS A 314 3.65 22.48 -27.61
C LYS A 314 5.17 22.34 -27.58
N ARG A 315 5.71 21.74 -26.52
CA ARG A 315 7.16 21.54 -26.35
C ARG A 315 7.70 20.47 -27.30
N GLY A 316 6.93 19.41 -27.54
CA GLY A 316 7.34 18.28 -28.38
C GLY A 316 8.51 17.47 -27.79
N HIS A 317 9.12 16.62 -28.62
CA HIS A 317 10.27 15.80 -28.24
C HIS A 317 11.59 16.54 -28.47
N ASN A 318 12.40 16.68 -27.42
CA ASN A 318 13.67 17.40 -27.51
C ASN A 318 14.77 16.69 -26.70
N GLN A 319 16.00 16.66 -27.21
CA GLN A 319 17.11 15.94 -26.56
C GLN A 319 17.53 16.61 -25.24
N THR A 320 17.36 17.92 -25.13
CA THR A 320 17.59 18.70 -23.91
C THR A 320 16.74 18.22 -22.73
N LEU A 321 15.52 17.75 -22.99
CA LEU A 321 14.62 17.23 -21.95
C LEU A 321 15.18 15.99 -21.26
N LEU A 322 15.84 15.11 -22.03
CA LEU A 322 16.43 13.90 -21.46
C LEU A 322 17.58 14.25 -20.51
N THR A 323 18.36 15.27 -20.86
CA THR A 323 19.46 15.76 -20.02
C THR A 323 18.94 16.41 -18.74
N GLU A 324 17.89 17.23 -18.85
CA GLU A 324 17.24 17.86 -17.68
C GLU A 324 16.61 16.82 -16.75
N ASP A 325 15.94 15.81 -17.31
CA ASP A 325 15.35 14.72 -16.55
C ASP A 325 16.43 13.89 -15.83
N ASP A 326 17.54 13.56 -16.49
CA ASP A 326 18.64 12.82 -15.85
C ASP A 326 19.33 13.65 -14.76
N ALA A 327 19.44 14.98 -14.97
CA ALA A 327 19.93 15.88 -13.93
C ALA A 327 19.00 15.87 -12.71
N PHE A 328 17.69 16.04 -12.90
CA PHE A 328 16.70 16.05 -11.81
C PHE A 328 16.61 14.70 -11.09
N ARG A 329 16.81 13.58 -11.79
CA ARG A 329 16.86 12.24 -11.19
C ARG A 329 17.92 12.11 -10.10
N ARG A 330 19.05 12.81 -10.23
CA ARG A 330 20.19 12.73 -9.29
C ARG A 330 20.16 13.77 -8.19
N VAL A 331 19.25 14.75 -8.26
CA VAL A 331 19.08 15.77 -7.22
C VAL A 331 18.63 15.11 -5.91
N TYR A 332 18.99 15.65 -4.75
CA TYR A 332 18.38 15.24 -3.50
C TYR A 332 17.21 16.16 -3.19
N VAL A 333 16.00 15.61 -3.08
CA VAL A 333 14.79 16.37 -2.72
C VAL A 333 14.44 16.06 -1.27
N PRO A 334 14.65 16.99 -0.32
CA PRO A 334 14.30 16.77 1.07
C PRO A 334 12.78 16.68 1.21
N ARG A 335 12.31 15.76 2.07
CA ARG A 335 10.88 15.58 2.31
C ARG A 335 10.33 16.65 3.23
N SER A 336 11.07 16.94 4.29
CA SER A 336 10.68 17.87 5.34
C SER A 336 11.59 19.08 5.34
N LEU A 337 11.05 20.25 5.70
CA LEU A 337 11.86 21.46 5.89
C LEU A 337 12.98 21.25 6.92
N PHE A 338 12.80 20.32 7.88
CA PHE A 338 13.85 19.95 8.84
C PHE A 338 15.08 19.29 8.21
N GLU A 339 14.93 18.64 7.04
CA GLU A 339 16.03 17.97 6.34
C GLU A 339 16.82 18.93 5.43
N VAL A 340 16.32 20.15 5.22
CA VAL A 340 16.93 21.16 4.36
C VAL A 340 18.15 21.77 5.05
N LYS A 341 19.33 21.16 4.85
CA LYS A 341 20.58 21.63 5.48
C LYS A 341 21.04 23.02 5.02
N ARG A 342 20.68 23.44 3.80
CA ARG A 342 21.18 24.67 3.15
C ARG A 342 20.13 25.77 3.05
N PHE A 343 19.11 25.76 3.91
CA PHE A 343 17.98 26.70 3.86
C PHE A 343 18.42 28.18 3.84
N PHE A 344 19.46 28.54 4.60
CA PHE A 344 19.96 29.91 4.64
C PHE A 344 20.59 30.35 3.31
N GLN A 345 21.32 29.45 2.64
CA GLN A 345 21.91 29.74 1.33
C GLN A 345 20.82 29.91 0.26
N ASP A 346 19.81 29.04 0.29
CA ASP A 346 18.66 29.11 -0.62
C ASP A 346 17.90 30.43 -0.41
N PHE A 347 17.64 30.82 0.83
CA PHE A 347 17.00 32.09 1.17
C PHE A 347 17.79 33.32 0.67
N VAL A 348 19.12 33.33 0.86
CA VAL A 348 19.97 34.41 0.35
C VAL A 348 19.94 34.46 -1.18
N ARG A 349 19.91 33.32 -1.86
CA ARG A 349 19.82 33.26 -3.34
C ARG A 349 18.47 33.75 -3.85
N LEU A 350 17.38 33.42 -3.15
CA LEU A 350 16.04 33.96 -3.42
C LEU A 350 16.01 35.48 -3.27
N LYS A 351 16.49 36.02 -2.13
CA LYS A 351 16.54 37.49 -1.90
C LYS A 351 17.40 38.24 -2.91
N LYS A 352 18.47 37.60 -3.40
CA LYS A 352 19.34 38.17 -4.45
C LYS A 352 18.77 38.03 -5.86
N GLY A 353 17.61 37.39 -6.04
CA GLY A 353 17.01 37.14 -7.36
C GLY A 353 17.82 36.16 -8.23
N LEU A 354 18.72 35.38 -7.64
CA LEU A 354 19.55 34.41 -8.37
C LEU A 354 18.80 33.11 -8.71
N ILE A 355 17.68 32.86 -8.01
CA ILE A 355 16.84 31.67 -8.08
C ILE A 355 15.39 32.12 -7.92
N LYS A 356 14.45 31.54 -8.67
CA LYS A 356 13.01 31.75 -8.44
C LYS A 356 12.48 30.80 -7.36
N PRO A 357 11.39 31.13 -6.65
CA PRO A 357 10.75 30.18 -5.72
C PRO A 357 10.39 28.84 -6.38
N GLU A 358 10.02 28.91 -7.65
CA GLU A 358 9.74 27.79 -8.54
C GLU A 358 10.98 26.91 -8.80
N ASP A 359 12.20 27.38 -8.62
CA ASP A 359 13.43 26.60 -8.87
C ASP A 359 13.85 25.74 -7.68
N LEU A 360 13.21 25.91 -6.52
CA LEU A 360 13.47 25.12 -5.33
C LEU A 360 12.73 23.79 -5.39
N TYR A 361 13.46 22.68 -5.33
CA TYR A 361 12.87 21.35 -5.51
C TYR A 361 11.94 20.87 -4.39
N TYR A 362 12.06 21.45 -3.19
CA TYR A 362 11.27 21.05 -2.02
C TYR A 362 10.01 21.89 -1.78
N THR A 363 9.76 22.94 -2.58
CA THR A 363 8.56 23.77 -2.43
C THR A 363 7.30 23.01 -2.82
N ALA A 364 7.34 22.25 -3.91
CA ALA A 364 6.24 21.38 -4.33
C ALA A 364 5.95 20.27 -3.30
N VAL A 365 6.97 19.76 -2.62
CA VAL A 365 6.81 18.73 -1.57
C VAL A 365 6.17 19.32 -0.31
N THR A 366 6.57 20.53 0.05
CA THR A 366 6.13 21.17 1.30
C THR A 366 4.84 21.99 1.13
N GLY A 367 4.39 22.22 -0.11
CA GLY A 367 3.21 23.03 -0.42
C GLY A 367 3.41 24.53 -0.14
N VAL A 368 4.66 24.97 0.02
CA VAL A 368 4.99 26.37 0.31
C VAL A 368 5.05 27.14 -1.01
N ARG A 369 3.99 27.89 -1.32
CA ARG A 369 3.95 28.84 -2.45
C ARG A 369 4.47 30.22 -2.01
N SER A 370 4.95 31.00 -2.98
CA SER A 370 5.33 32.41 -2.82
C SER A 370 4.22 33.29 -2.24
N ASP A 371 2.97 32.86 -2.38
CA ASP A 371 1.77 33.64 -2.09
C ASP A 371 1.18 33.36 -0.68
N LEU A 372 1.92 32.63 0.16
CA LEU A 372 1.54 32.38 1.55
C LEU A 372 1.80 33.61 2.42
N PRO A 373 0.82 34.08 3.23
CA PRO A 373 0.98 35.24 4.09
C PRO A 373 1.83 34.84 5.29
N GLY A 374 3.15 34.98 5.15
CA GLY A 374 4.13 34.74 6.22
C GLY A 374 5.18 35.83 6.33
N GLY A 375 5.02 36.92 5.58
CA GLY A 375 5.96 38.03 5.53
C GLY A 375 5.35 39.23 4.86
N ASP A 376 4.20 39.68 5.37
CA ASP A 376 3.76 41.04 5.05
C ASP A 376 4.57 42.02 5.90
N GLU A 377 5.04 43.05 5.21
CA GLU A 377 5.69 44.23 5.76
C GLU A 377 4.76 44.91 6.77
N GLU A 378 5.04 44.78 8.07
CA GLU A 378 4.50 45.69 9.08
C GLU A 378 5.62 46.60 9.59
N ASP A 379 5.51 47.85 9.14
CA ASP A 379 5.81 49.11 9.80
C ASP A 379 7.00 49.25 10.76
N LYS A 380 7.81 50.25 10.41
CA LYS A 380 8.72 50.95 11.31
C LYS A 380 7.93 51.59 12.47
N SER A 381 8.18 51.18 13.71
CA SER A 381 8.64 52.05 14.81
C SER A 381 8.46 51.40 16.19
N SER A 382 9.55 51.01 16.85
CA SER A 382 9.75 51.18 18.29
C SER A 382 11.13 50.67 18.71
N SER A 383 11.79 51.46 19.54
CA SER A 383 13.16 51.37 20.06
C SER A 383 13.46 50.10 20.90
N PRO A 384 14.74 49.81 21.20
CA PRO A 384 15.16 48.61 21.91
C PRO A 384 15.24 48.81 23.43
N ASP A 385 14.52 48.03 24.22
CA ASP A 385 14.71 47.93 25.67
C ASP A 385 14.96 46.46 26.08
N GLU A 386 16.22 46.23 26.43
CA GLU A 386 16.80 45.47 27.54
C GLU A 386 15.97 44.52 28.45
N TYR A 387 16.55 43.31 28.67
CA TYR A 387 16.40 42.30 29.76
C TYR A 387 14.98 41.68 29.94
N ASP A 388 14.74 40.43 30.38
CA ASP A 388 15.50 39.47 31.19
C ASP A 388 14.93 38.04 31.03
N ASP A 389 15.71 37.04 31.46
CA ASP A 389 15.37 35.62 31.61
C ASP A 389 14.30 35.41 32.71
N GLU A 390 13.28 34.57 32.48
CA GLU A 390 12.74 33.61 33.49
C GLU A 390 11.53 32.78 32.97
N ASP A 391 11.70 31.47 33.10
CA ASP A 391 10.77 30.35 33.31
C ASP A 391 9.23 30.47 33.10
N GLY A 392 8.67 29.40 32.50
CA GLY A 392 7.52 28.71 33.11
C GLY A 392 6.20 28.58 32.33
N GLN A 393 5.95 27.36 31.84
CA GLN A 393 4.66 26.63 31.83
C GLN A 393 3.55 27.00 30.82
N SER A 394 3.38 26.08 29.85
CA SER A 394 2.13 25.40 29.45
C SER A 394 0.78 26.13 29.62
N ALA A 395 0.14 26.48 28.50
CA ALA A 395 -1.31 26.69 28.45
C ALA A 395 -1.94 26.15 27.16
N GLU A 396 -2.97 25.35 27.38
CA GLU A 396 -3.74 24.56 26.43
C GLU A 396 -4.82 25.38 25.70
N GLU A 397 -5.04 24.94 24.48
CA GLU A 397 -6.01 25.26 23.43
C GLU A 397 -7.43 25.69 23.88
N LYS A 398 -7.94 26.79 23.31
CA LYS A 398 -9.38 27.13 23.24
C LYS A 398 -9.90 26.85 21.83
N ARG A 399 -10.73 25.81 21.66
CA ARG A 399 -11.64 25.71 20.51
C ARG A 399 -13.09 25.48 20.95
N ARG A 400 -13.92 26.45 20.58
CA ARG A 400 -15.39 26.51 20.71
C ARG A 400 -16.03 25.43 19.82
N LYS A 401 -17.07 24.76 20.32
CA LYS A 401 -17.97 23.94 19.47
C LYS A 401 -19.34 24.59 19.37
N HIS A 402 -19.74 24.83 18.13
CA HIS A 402 -21.08 25.17 17.68
C HIS A 402 -21.98 23.94 17.80
N ASN A 403 -23.23 24.16 18.20
CA ASN A 403 -24.20 23.11 18.48
C ASN A 403 -25.27 23.19 17.38
N GLU A 404 -25.42 22.14 16.57
CA GLU A 404 -26.61 21.95 15.74
C GLU A 404 -27.15 20.53 15.95
N THR A 405 -28.41 20.51 16.34
CA THR A 405 -29.32 19.39 16.57
C THR A 405 -29.69 18.66 15.28
N ILE A 406 -29.79 17.32 15.31
CA ILE A 406 -30.85 16.48 14.70
C ILE A 406 -30.64 15.00 15.10
N GLY A 407 -31.72 14.33 15.56
CA GLY A 407 -31.95 12.89 15.35
C GLY A 407 -31.61 11.92 16.49
N GLU A 408 -32.56 11.70 17.40
CA GLU A 408 -32.45 10.73 18.50
C GLU A 408 -32.44 9.26 18.06
N LYS A 409 -31.40 8.52 18.46
CA LYS A 409 -31.50 7.12 18.88
C LYS A 409 -30.88 7.04 20.28
N PRO A 410 -31.50 6.35 21.27
CA PRO A 410 -30.98 6.33 22.63
C PRO A 410 -29.69 5.50 22.67
N SER A 411 -28.55 6.18 22.73
CA SER A 411 -27.26 5.53 22.97
C SER A 411 -27.24 5.05 24.43
N THR A 412 -27.06 3.75 24.65
CA THR A 412 -26.84 3.14 25.97
C THR A 412 -25.46 3.48 26.56
N PHE A 413 -24.71 4.38 25.93
CA PHE A 413 -23.41 4.82 26.38
C PHE A 413 -23.55 5.98 27.39
N GLN A 414 -23.63 5.64 28.68
CA GLN A 414 -23.46 6.63 29.73
C GLN A 414 -21.98 7.03 29.80
N SER A 415 -21.68 8.22 29.29
CA SER A 415 -20.36 8.86 29.43
C SER A 415 -19.92 8.86 30.89
N SER A 416 -18.79 8.21 31.16
CA SER A 416 -18.18 8.13 32.50
C SER A 416 -17.39 9.39 32.88
N ARG A 417 -17.45 10.45 32.05
CA ARG A 417 -16.70 11.69 32.26
C ARG A 417 -17.22 12.44 33.48
N ARG A 418 -16.28 12.91 34.30
CA ARG A 418 -16.55 13.70 35.50
C ARG A 418 -17.16 15.06 35.09
N PRO A 419 -18.33 15.45 35.63
CA PRO A 419 -18.86 16.79 35.43
C PRO A 419 -17.89 17.82 36.05
N ARG A 420 -17.51 18.86 35.28
CA ARG A 420 -16.47 19.83 35.66
C ARG A 420 -16.86 20.64 36.92
N ASN A 421 -18.15 20.80 37.20
CA ASN A 421 -18.71 21.54 38.34
C ASN A 421 -19.60 20.66 39.24
N GLU A 422 -19.11 19.51 39.72
CA GLU A 422 -19.88 18.64 40.65
C GLU A 422 -19.82 19.17 42.11
N SER A 423 -20.96 19.23 42.79
CA SER A 423 -21.01 19.53 44.23
C SER A 423 -20.46 18.36 45.07
N PRO A 424 -19.92 18.60 46.29
CA PRO A 424 -19.39 17.52 47.14
C PRO A 424 -20.40 16.39 47.44
N GLY A 425 -21.69 16.73 47.54
CA GLY A 425 -22.77 15.76 47.74
C GLY A 425 -23.02 14.87 46.51
N SER A 426 -23.10 15.48 45.32
CA SER A 426 -23.26 14.77 44.04
C SER A 426 -22.07 13.84 43.74
N LYS A 427 -20.85 14.25 44.13
CA LYS A 427 -19.65 13.40 44.02
C LYS A 427 -19.75 12.14 44.89
N ARG A 428 -20.28 12.26 46.12
CA ARG A 428 -20.45 11.12 47.04
C ARG A 428 -21.48 10.12 46.52
N THR A 429 -22.63 10.59 46.03
CA THR A 429 -23.68 9.72 45.47
C THR A 429 -23.19 9.00 44.21
N ARG A 430 -22.50 9.69 43.29
CA ARG A 430 -21.89 9.07 42.11
C ARG A 430 -20.85 8.01 42.48
N LYS A 431 -19.97 8.27 43.45
CA LYS A 431 -18.99 7.29 43.92
C LYS A 431 -19.68 6.05 44.49
N LYS A 432 -20.78 6.23 45.23
CA LYS A 432 -21.61 5.14 45.77
C LYS A 432 -22.32 4.36 44.66
N ALA A 433 -22.85 5.04 43.64
CA ALA A 433 -23.46 4.41 42.46
C ALA A 433 -22.45 3.59 41.64
N VAL A 434 -21.23 4.10 41.44
CA VAL A 434 -20.17 3.34 40.74
C VAL A 434 -19.70 2.15 41.57
N GLN A 435 -19.64 2.28 42.90
CA GLN A 435 -19.28 1.16 43.77
C GLN A 435 -20.34 0.06 43.77
N THR A 436 -21.62 0.41 43.83
CA THR A 436 -22.74 -0.54 43.75
C THR A 436 -22.79 -1.25 42.39
N ALA A 437 -22.70 -0.50 41.28
CA ALA A 437 -22.62 -1.09 39.94
C ALA A 437 -21.39 -2.00 39.75
N LYS A 438 -20.23 -1.65 40.34
CA LYS A 438 -19.05 -2.54 40.33
C LYS A 438 -19.22 -3.75 41.24
N ALA A 439 -20.01 -3.66 42.31
CA ALA A 439 -20.33 -4.79 43.19
C ALA A 439 -21.27 -5.78 42.49
N GLU A 440 -22.31 -5.30 41.82
CA GLU A 440 -23.22 -6.10 40.98
C GLU A 440 -22.44 -6.82 39.87
N LYS A 441 -21.61 -6.10 39.12
CA LYS A 441 -20.73 -6.72 38.09
C LYS A 441 -19.73 -7.73 38.64
N ARG A 442 -19.41 -7.70 39.94
CA ARG A 442 -18.53 -8.71 40.57
C ARG A 442 -19.29 -9.98 40.92
N GLN A 443 -20.62 -9.93 41.11
CA GLN A 443 -21.44 -11.11 41.37
C GLN A 443 -21.55 -12.01 40.14
N GLU A 444 -21.66 -11.41 38.95
CA GLU A 444 -21.73 -12.12 37.66
C GLU A 444 -20.35 -12.43 37.04
N LYS A 445 -19.26 -12.12 37.74
CA LYS A 445 -17.90 -12.27 37.19
C LYS A 445 -17.51 -13.73 37.06
N ILE A 446 -16.93 -14.09 35.90
CA ILE A 446 -16.32 -15.41 35.68
C ILE A 446 -15.34 -15.76 36.81
N PRO A 447 -15.48 -16.95 37.45
CA PRO A 447 -14.59 -17.38 38.52
C PRO A 447 -13.12 -17.37 38.11
N LYS A 448 -12.25 -16.95 39.03
CA LYS A 448 -10.80 -16.84 38.79
C LYS A 448 -10.17 -18.20 38.42
N SER A 449 -10.69 -19.31 38.95
CA SER A 449 -10.26 -20.67 38.62
C SER A 449 -10.52 -21.02 37.16
N VAL A 450 -11.72 -20.71 36.64
CA VAL A 450 -12.09 -20.91 35.23
C VAL A 450 -11.21 -20.05 34.33
N LYS A 451 -11.00 -18.77 34.68
CA LYS A 451 -10.09 -17.89 33.93
C LYS A 451 -8.65 -18.41 33.90
N LYS A 452 -8.13 -18.89 35.03
CA LYS A 452 -6.78 -19.48 35.14
C LYS A 452 -6.64 -20.78 34.36
N ARG A 453 -7.68 -21.64 34.38
CA ARG A 453 -7.70 -22.89 33.63
C ARG A 453 -7.74 -22.63 32.12
N ALA A 454 -8.53 -21.67 31.67
CA ALA A 454 -8.57 -21.26 30.27
C ALA A 454 -7.22 -20.69 29.79
N THR A 455 -6.53 -19.89 30.61
CA THR A 455 -5.19 -19.39 30.25
C THR A 455 -4.13 -20.47 30.26
N LYS A 456 -4.30 -21.54 31.05
CA LYS A 456 -3.35 -22.67 31.12
C LYS A 456 -3.52 -23.66 29.96
N HIS A 457 -4.65 -23.66 29.27
CA HIS A 457 -4.86 -24.45 28.05
C HIS A 457 -4.48 -23.69 26.77
N LYS A 458 -4.23 -22.38 26.84
CA LYS A 458 -3.79 -21.52 25.72
C LYS A 458 -2.28 -21.23 25.72
N SER A 459 -1.53 -21.79 26.67
CA SER A 459 -0.06 -21.84 26.69
C SER A 459 0.35 -23.29 26.61
#